data_AF-A0A963URT0-F1
#
_entry.id   AF-A0A963URT0-F1
#
_cell.length_a   1.000
_cell.length_b   1.000
_cell.length_c   1.000
_cell.angle_alpha   90.00
_cell.angle_beta   90.00
_cell.angle_gamma   90.00
#
_symmetry.space_group_name_H-M   'P 1'
#
loop_
_entity.id
_entity.type
_entity.pdbx_description
1 polymer ?
#
loop_
_entity_poly.entity_id
_entity_poly.type
_entity_poly.pdbx_seq_one_letter_code
_entity_poly.pdbx_strand_id
1 'polypeptide(L)'
;MATSIVESPTSTPENQTLIKPTGTGTTSSAPGTASDPFSGDIQSNWSRYWNEDQGTGNFRTNSYSADDPLSGSQKQTNERSIWGNVVGNYSAPVGNYFNAFTETADAMDPMEVTSANAANATKNDRSVTDNELSSVQLNDILSQDNPLMMLAKQAGIDYSQRRGGANSSLAAGASMAEMAKQATPLALQQSEAYRAAMEQNQQLESARRDANANRQQQTNLFNADSSNSASQQEFMTEAQRRAQNAEMQTNTNLQNAAMSNDMRAKEASNSLSYALQQLAGDQDYVKQHMASTLSKELADIEGKYKELISNNDSASRVMTSYMDAISGILSNKDMARDEAISRVSDITAGVKDSLNVISAISGLDLSKVMK
;
A
#
# COMPACT_ATOMS: atom_id res chain seq x y z
N MET A 1 13.49 45.50 46.55
CA MET A 1 13.12 44.80 47.79
C MET A 1 11.67 44.37 47.68
N ALA A 2 11.44 43.06 47.73
CA ALA A 2 10.20 42.31 47.97
C ALA A 2 10.05 41.17 46.94
N THR A 3 10.73 40.08 47.28
CA THR A 3 10.67 38.76 46.68
C THR A 3 9.34 38.10 47.08
N SER A 4 8.62 37.49 46.14
CA SER A 4 7.53 36.56 46.48
C SER A 4 7.74 35.27 45.69
N ILE A 5 8.17 34.25 46.43
CA ILE A 5 8.34 32.86 46.02
C ILE A 5 7.03 32.17 46.41
N VAL A 6 6.36 31.53 45.46
CA VAL A 6 5.25 30.61 45.76
C VAL A 6 5.70 29.21 45.38
N GLU A 7 5.86 28.39 46.42
CA GLU A 7 6.19 26.97 46.39
C GLU A 7 4.97 26.12 45.99
N SER A 8 5.29 24.93 45.47
CA SER A 8 4.41 23.89 44.93
C SER A 8 3.45 23.26 45.94
N PRO A 9 2.52 22.42 45.46
CA PRO A 9 2.55 21.05 45.98
C PRO A 9 2.51 19.97 44.90
N THR A 10 3.44 19.04 45.08
CA THR A 10 3.57 17.70 44.49
C THR A 10 2.34 16.83 44.75
N SER A 11 1.75 16.26 43.70
CA SER A 11 0.77 15.18 43.80
C SER A 11 1.47 13.82 43.85
N THR A 12 1.20 13.08 44.91
CA THR A 12 1.59 11.68 45.13
C THR A 12 0.72 10.75 44.27
N PRO A 13 1.27 9.70 43.63
CA PRO A 13 0.46 8.72 42.91
C PRO A 13 -0.21 7.73 43.87
N GLU A 14 -1.53 7.61 43.75
CA GLU A 14 -2.33 6.59 44.44
C GLU A 14 -2.02 5.18 43.92
N ASN A 15 -1.75 4.32 44.89
CA ASN A 15 -1.54 2.90 44.76
C ASN A 15 -2.90 2.19 44.81
N GLN A 16 -3.46 1.78 43.66
CA GLN A 16 -4.69 0.99 43.61
C GLN A 16 -4.39 -0.48 43.25
N THR A 17 -4.30 -1.27 44.32
CA THR A 17 -4.91 -2.60 44.51
C THR A 17 -5.05 -3.55 43.32
N LEU A 18 -4.17 -4.55 43.35
CA LEU A 18 -4.23 -5.87 42.75
C LEU A 18 -5.56 -6.60 43.05
N ILE A 19 -6.41 -6.79 42.02
CA ILE A 19 -7.57 -7.68 42.09
C ILE A 19 -7.11 -9.11 41.80
N LYS A 20 -7.14 -9.98 42.81
CA LYS A 20 -7.00 -11.44 42.66
C LYS A 20 -8.34 -12.02 42.17
N PRO A 21 -8.37 -12.85 41.10
CA PRO A 21 -9.54 -13.66 40.80
C PRO A 21 -9.57 -14.90 41.71
N THR A 22 -10.48 -14.91 42.68
CA THR A 22 -10.94 -16.12 43.37
C THR A 22 -12.10 -16.72 42.59
N GLY A 23 -11.98 -17.97 42.15
CA GLY A 23 -13.04 -18.65 41.41
C GLY A 23 -12.74 -20.11 41.13
N THR A 24 -12.54 -20.90 42.18
CA THR A 24 -12.66 -22.37 42.17
C THR A 24 -14.11 -22.76 41.90
N GLY A 25 -14.35 -23.52 40.85
CA GLY A 25 -15.67 -24.08 40.51
C GLY A 25 -15.53 -25.36 39.70
N THR A 26 -15.15 -26.44 40.37
CA THR A 26 -15.27 -27.81 39.87
C THR A 26 -16.71 -28.28 40.02
N THR A 27 -17.41 -28.53 38.91
CA THR A 27 -18.56 -29.43 38.89
C THR A 27 -18.39 -30.43 37.76
N SER A 28 -18.15 -31.68 38.16
CA SER A 28 -18.24 -32.87 37.33
C SER A 28 -19.70 -33.12 36.96
N SER A 29 -20.00 -33.26 35.67
CA SER A 29 -21.20 -33.95 35.19
C SER A 29 -20.93 -34.49 33.80
N ALA A 30 -20.81 -35.80 33.68
CA ALA A 30 -21.01 -36.56 32.45
C ALA A 30 -22.06 -37.64 32.75
N PRO A 31 -22.71 -38.29 31.76
CA PRO A 31 -22.75 -38.03 30.32
C PRO A 31 -24.19 -37.92 29.77
N GLY A 32 -24.41 -37.07 28.77
CA GLY A 32 -25.65 -37.04 27.99
C GLY A 32 -25.39 -37.55 26.58
N THR A 33 -25.85 -38.76 26.27
CA THR A 33 -25.88 -39.33 24.93
C THR A 33 -26.93 -38.61 24.08
N ALA A 34 -26.49 -37.67 23.24
CA ALA A 34 -27.28 -37.15 22.13
C ALA A 34 -26.84 -37.84 20.85
N SER A 35 -27.78 -38.56 20.25
CA SER A 35 -27.67 -39.16 18.93
C SER A 35 -27.96 -38.07 17.90
N ASP A 36 -26.93 -37.63 17.18
CA ASP A 36 -27.10 -36.84 15.96
C ASP A 36 -27.07 -37.78 14.74
N PRO A 37 -28.17 -37.89 13.98
CA PRO A 37 -28.18 -38.51 12.67
C PRO A 37 -28.01 -37.43 11.58
N PHE A 38 -27.25 -37.76 10.54
CA PHE A 38 -27.02 -36.98 9.30
C PHE A 38 -25.98 -35.86 9.33
N SER A 39 -24.85 -36.13 8.66
CA SER A 39 -24.11 -35.25 7.74
C SER A 39 -22.68 -35.78 7.66
N GLY A 40 -22.35 -36.72 6.78
CA GLY A 40 -22.24 -36.44 5.35
C GLY A 40 -20.75 -36.50 4.98
N ASP A 41 -20.32 -37.65 4.48
CA ASP A 41 -18.98 -37.89 3.96
C ASP A 41 -18.63 -36.88 2.86
N ILE A 42 -17.69 -36.00 3.13
CA ILE A 42 -16.94 -35.26 2.09
C ILE A 42 -15.46 -35.65 2.24
N GLN A 43 -15.17 -36.90 1.92
CA GLN A 43 -13.84 -37.34 1.50
C GLN A 43 -13.94 -37.87 0.08
N SER A 44 -13.80 -36.98 -0.90
CA SER A 44 -13.35 -37.34 -2.26
C SER A 44 -13.10 -36.07 -3.08
N ASN A 45 -12.13 -36.16 -4.00
CA ASN A 45 -11.77 -35.19 -5.04
C ASN A 45 -10.83 -34.02 -4.71
N TRP A 46 -9.54 -34.30 -4.48
CA TRP A 46 -8.44 -33.41 -4.91
C TRP A 46 -7.25 -34.19 -5.52
N SER A 47 -7.51 -35.33 -6.16
CA SER A 47 -6.47 -36.09 -6.87
C SER A 47 -6.92 -36.40 -8.29
N ARG A 48 -6.90 -35.37 -9.16
CA ARG A 48 -6.96 -35.48 -10.63
C ARG A 48 -6.79 -34.08 -11.23
N TYR A 49 -5.57 -33.58 -11.31
CA TYR A 49 -5.15 -32.55 -12.29
C TYR A 49 -3.63 -32.42 -12.33
N TRP A 50 -2.92 -33.54 -12.44
CA TRP A 50 -1.51 -33.54 -12.83
C TRP A 50 -1.26 -34.78 -13.67
N ASN A 51 -1.44 -34.65 -14.98
CA ASN A 51 -0.65 -35.36 -15.99
C ASN A 51 -0.91 -34.80 -17.38
N GLU A 52 0.18 -34.78 -18.16
CA GLU A 52 0.27 -34.65 -19.62
C GLU A 52 0.18 -33.24 -20.22
N ASP A 53 1.32 -32.54 -20.21
CA ASP A 53 1.77 -31.84 -21.42
C ASP A 53 3.31 -31.87 -21.53
N GLN A 54 3.85 -33.00 -21.99
CA GLN A 54 5.21 -33.08 -22.53
C GLN A 54 5.15 -32.64 -24.00
N GLY A 55 4.91 -31.35 -24.20
CA GLY A 55 4.97 -30.68 -25.50
C GLY A 55 6.32 -30.01 -25.70
N THR A 56 7.20 -30.62 -26.48
CA THR A 56 8.42 -30.01 -27.00
C THR A 56 8.08 -28.78 -27.85
N GLY A 57 8.14 -27.60 -27.23
CA GLY A 57 7.91 -26.30 -27.87
C GLY A 57 9.18 -25.46 -27.88
N ASN A 58 9.75 -25.28 -29.07
CA ASN A 58 10.91 -24.45 -29.38
C ASN A 58 10.95 -23.10 -28.63
N PHE A 59 12.04 -22.88 -27.90
CA PHE A 59 12.49 -21.55 -27.53
C PHE A 59 12.82 -20.74 -28.80
N ARG A 60 11.93 -19.82 -29.18
CA ARG A 60 12.29 -18.68 -30.02
C ARG A 60 12.38 -17.45 -29.14
N THR A 61 13.61 -17.10 -28.79
CA THR A 61 13.98 -15.78 -28.28
C THR A 61 13.66 -14.74 -29.36
N ASN A 62 12.63 -13.95 -29.15
CA ASN A 62 12.36 -12.78 -29.98
C ASN A 62 13.18 -11.61 -29.43
N SER A 63 14.40 -11.50 -29.93
CA SER A 63 15.25 -10.32 -29.81
C SER A 63 14.62 -9.17 -30.60
N TYR A 64 14.03 -8.20 -29.92
CA TYR A 64 13.72 -6.91 -30.55
C TYR A 64 15.04 -6.15 -30.76
N SER A 65 15.46 -6.12 -32.02
CA SER A 65 16.56 -5.28 -32.51
C SER A 65 16.11 -3.82 -32.49
N ALA A 66 17.00 -2.96 -32.00
CA ALA A 66 17.06 -1.56 -32.41
C ALA A 66 17.25 -1.47 -33.93
N ASP A 67 16.59 -0.49 -34.54
CA ASP A 67 17.02 0.30 -35.71
C ASP A 67 15.79 0.73 -36.52
N ASP A 68 15.35 1.97 -36.31
CA ASP A 68 14.63 2.70 -37.37
C ASP A 68 14.83 4.23 -37.20
N PRO A 69 15.74 4.86 -37.98
CA PRO A 69 15.88 6.30 -38.01
C PRO A 69 15.70 6.84 -39.43
N LEU A 70 14.48 7.07 -39.91
CA LEU A 70 14.25 7.81 -41.16
C LEU A 70 12.94 8.62 -41.10
N SER A 71 13.09 9.94 -40.95
CA SER A 71 12.83 10.92 -42.02
C SER A 71 11.36 11.13 -42.40
N GLY A 72 10.77 12.20 -41.86
CA GLY A 72 9.49 12.76 -42.31
C GLY A 72 9.60 14.28 -42.37
N SER A 73 10.16 14.77 -43.47
CA SER A 73 10.25 16.18 -43.83
C SER A 73 8.90 16.70 -44.38
N GLN A 74 8.68 18.01 -44.25
CA GLN A 74 7.61 18.84 -44.85
C GLN A 74 6.24 18.80 -44.11
N LYS A 75 5.56 19.91 -43.81
CA LYS A 75 5.47 21.21 -44.48
C LYS A 75 5.33 22.36 -43.48
N GLN A 76 6.19 23.37 -43.59
CA GLN A 76 5.90 24.72 -43.17
C GLN A 76 4.92 25.34 -44.17
N THR A 77 3.71 25.67 -43.72
CA THR A 77 2.87 26.68 -44.38
C THR A 77 2.92 27.94 -43.51
N ASN A 78 3.69 28.91 -44.00
CA ASN A 78 3.64 30.31 -43.58
C ASN A 78 2.29 30.90 -44.02
N GLU A 79 1.39 31.12 -43.09
CA GLU A 79 0.34 32.12 -43.25
C GLU A 79 0.56 33.24 -42.22
N ARG A 80 0.98 34.38 -42.75
CA ARG A 80 1.03 35.67 -42.06
C ARG A 80 -0.40 36.04 -41.66
N SER A 81 -0.69 36.00 -40.36
CA SER A 81 -1.76 36.83 -39.78
C SER A 81 -1.11 37.98 -39.02
N ILE A 82 -1.17 39.16 -39.63
CA ILE A 82 -0.79 40.44 -39.05
C ILE A 82 -2.05 40.97 -38.36
N TRP A 83 -2.29 40.59 -37.10
CA TRP A 83 -3.18 41.32 -36.20
C TRP A 83 -2.75 41.15 -34.74
N GLY A 84 -2.28 42.25 -34.16
CA GLY A 84 -2.56 42.66 -32.77
C GLY A 84 -2.13 41.72 -31.64
N ASN A 85 -0.83 41.65 -31.37
CA ASN A 85 -0.29 41.03 -30.17
C ASN A 85 -0.36 42.02 -28.99
N VAL A 86 -1.45 41.98 -28.22
CA VAL A 86 -1.48 42.39 -26.81
C VAL A 86 -2.27 41.32 -26.05
N VAL A 87 -1.67 40.16 -25.87
CA VAL A 87 -2.09 39.21 -24.84
C VAL A 87 -0.93 39.10 -23.86
N GLY A 88 -1.16 39.61 -22.66
CA GLY A 88 -0.24 39.48 -21.54
C GLY A 88 0.15 38.02 -21.38
N ASN A 89 1.46 37.78 -21.46
CA ASN A 89 2.06 36.49 -21.28
C ASN A 89 2.02 36.12 -19.79
N TYR A 90 0.84 35.70 -19.30
CA TYR A 90 0.73 34.95 -18.06
C TYR A 90 1.19 33.51 -18.35
N SER A 91 2.49 33.34 -18.54
CA SER A 91 3.12 32.03 -18.40
C SER A 91 3.04 31.65 -16.92
N ALA A 92 1.91 31.05 -16.52
CA ALA A 92 1.84 30.34 -15.26
C ALA A 92 2.94 29.27 -15.29
N PRO A 93 3.81 29.20 -14.27
CA PRO A 93 4.75 28.11 -14.17
C PRO A 93 3.93 26.84 -13.97
N VAL A 94 3.73 26.08 -15.05
CA VAL A 94 3.32 24.70 -14.99
C VAL A 94 4.53 23.95 -14.43
N GLY A 95 4.72 24.08 -13.12
CA GLY A 95 5.67 23.26 -12.39
C GLY A 95 5.28 21.83 -12.66
N ASN A 96 6.14 21.12 -13.40
CA ASN A 96 6.17 19.67 -13.46
C ASN A 96 6.38 19.14 -12.04
N TYR A 97 5.29 19.05 -11.26
CA TYR A 97 5.25 18.34 -9.98
C TYR A 97 4.81 16.89 -10.15
N PHE A 98 4.81 16.37 -11.38
CA PHE A 98 4.85 14.94 -11.62
C PHE A 98 6.29 14.44 -11.50
N ASN A 99 6.89 14.62 -10.32
CA ASN A 99 7.86 13.64 -9.86
C ASN A 99 7.04 12.40 -9.52
N ALA A 100 6.79 11.58 -10.55
CA ALA A 100 6.43 10.20 -10.35
C ALA A 100 7.57 9.60 -9.52
N PHE A 101 7.36 9.52 -8.20
CA PHE A 101 8.06 8.56 -7.38
C PHE A 101 7.70 7.19 -7.97
N THR A 102 8.47 6.75 -8.96
CA THR A 102 8.73 5.34 -9.17
C THR A 102 9.52 4.90 -7.97
N GLU A 103 8.83 4.80 -6.83
CA GLU A 103 9.24 3.90 -5.77
C GLU A 103 9.16 2.52 -6.43
N THR A 104 10.31 2.10 -6.96
CA THR A 104 10.54 0.73 -7.39
C THR A 104 9.98 -0.11 -6.27
N ALA A 105 8.91 -0.87 -6.57
CA ALA A 105 8.37 -1.85 -5.64
C ALA A 105 9.54 -2.74 -5.23
N ASP A 106 10.14 -2.43 -4.08
CA ASP A 106 11.18 -3.25 -3.48
C ASP A 106 10.50 -4.59 -3.32
N ALA A 107 10.94 -5.52 -4.17
CA ALA A 107 10.38 -6.85 -4.28
C ALA A 107 10.31 -7.38 -2.86
N MET A 108 9.09 -7.62 -2.37
CA MET A 108 8.89 -8.18 -1.03
C MET A 108 9.75 -9.44 -0.98
N ASP A 109 10.73 -9.44 -0.07
CA ASP A 109 11.67 -10.55 0.07
C ASP A 109 10.84 -11.85 0.17
N PRO A 110 11.12 -12.85 -0.67
CA PRO A 110 10.30 -14.05 -0.71
C PRO A 110 10.28 -14.67 0.69
N MET A 111 9.06 -14.84 1.23
CA MET A 111 8.83 -15.37 2.56
C MET A 111 9.61 -16.68 2.74
N GLU A 112 10.52 -16.72 3.70
CA GLU A 112 11.38 -17.88 3.95
C GLU A 112 10.51 -19.03 4.50
N VAL A 113 10.07 -19.92 3.60
CA VAL A 113 9.27 -21.09 3.97
C VAL A 113 10.14 -22.04 4.78
N THR A 114 9.90 -22.11 6.08
CA THR A 114 10.63 -23.02 6.97
C THR A 114 10.18 -24.46 6.69
N SER A 115 10.97 -25.22 5.94
CA SER A 115 10.67 -26.63 5.63
C SER A 115 10.87 -27.52 6.86
N ALA A 116 9.88 -28.38 7.16
CA ALA A 116 9.97 -29.34 8.26
C ALA A 116 11.09 -30.38 8.02
N ASN A 117 12.02 -30.50 8.96
CA ASN A 117 13.04 -31.55 8.94
C ASN A 117 12.39 -32.94 9.08
N ALA A 118 12.65 -33.82 8.11
CA ALA A 118 12.20 -35.21 8.14
C ALA A 118 12.91 -35.96 9.28
N ALA A 119 12.13 -36.54 10.20
CA ALA A 119 12.66 -37.38 11.26
C ALA A 119 13.20 -38.69 10.66
N ASN A 120 14.53 -38.88 10.71
CA ASN A 120 15.17 -40.13 10.28
C ASN A 120 14.89 -41.25 11.29
N ALA A 121 14.25 -42.33 10.85
CA ALA A 121 14.09 -43.54 11.64
C ALA A 121 15.40 -44.35 11.63
N THR A 122 16.13 -44.34 12.75
CA THR A 122 17.37 -45.11 12.89
C THR A 122 17.06 -46.60 12.96
N LYS A 123 17.58 -47.38 12.01
CA LYS A 123 17.50 -48.85 11.99
C LYS A 123 18.22 -49.41 13.22
N ASN A 124 17.56 -50.25 14.00
CA ASN A 124 18.18 -50.92 15.15
C ASN A 124 18.35 -52.40 14.81
N ASP A 125 19.56 -52.76 14.40
CA ASP A 125 19.92 -54.14 14.15
C ASP A 125 20.20 -54.82 15.49
N ARG A 126 19.31 -55.75 15.88
CA ARG A 126 19.53 -56.55 17.09
C ARG A 126 20.36 -57.78 16.73
N SER A 127 21.47 -57.97 17.46
CA SER A 127 22.19 -59.23 17.46
C SER A 127 21.46 -60.26 18.33
N VAL A 128 21.35 -61.48 17.84
CA VAL A 128 20.98 -62.63 18.66
C VAL A 128 22.14 -62.86 19.65
N THR A 129 21.84 -63.09 20.92
CA THR A 129 22.86 -63.43 21.93
C THR A 129 23.00 -64.94 22.03
N ASP A 130 24.18 -65.44 22.40
CA ASP A 130 24.49 -66.88 22.40
C ASP A 130 23.49 -67.72 23.20
N ASN A 131 22.94 -67.14 24.27
CA ASN A 131 21.97 -67.73 25.18
C ASN A 131 20.61 -68.02 24.51
N GLU A 132 20.35 -67.40 23.35
CA GLU A 132 19.12 -67.53 22.56
C GLU A 132 19.25 -68.62 21.48
N LEU A 133 20.46 -69.11 21.21
CA LEU A 133 20.66 -70.23 20.31
C LEU A 133 20.33 -71.54 21.02
N SER A 134 19.43 -72.31 20.40
CA SER A 134 19.06 -73.65 20.84
C SER A 134 20.26 -74.59 20.96
N SER A 135 21.32 -74.37 20.17
CA SER A 135 22.58 -75.11 20.26
C SER A 135 23.33 -74.90 21.56
N VAL A 136 23.32 -73.68 22.10
CA VAL A 136 23.98 -73.35 23.38
C VAL A 136 23.17 -73.93 24.54
N GLN A 137 21.84 -73.80 24.48
CA GLN A 137 20.94 -74.37 25.49
C GLN A 137 21.03 -75.91 25.54
N LEU A 138 21.14 -76.57 24.38
CA LEU A 138 21.32 -78.02 24.33
C LEU A 138 22.69 -78.45 24.88
N ASN A 139 23.75 -77.68 24.61
CA ASN A 139 25.07 -77.94 25.18
C ASN A 139 25.08 -77.76 26.71
N ASP A 140 24.36 -76.78 27.25
CA ASP A 140 24.24 -76.59 28.70
C ASP A 140 23.46 -77.73 29.37
N ILE A 141 22.43 -78.26 28.71
CA ILE A 141 21.65 -79.41 29.19
C ILE A 141 22.47 -80.71 29.11
N LEU A 142 23.23 -80.92 28.03
CA LEU A 142 24.04 -82.11 27.79
C LEU A 142 25.43 -82.05 28.44
N SER A 143 25.79 -80.92 29.06
CA SER A 143 27.04 -80.78 29.80
C SER A 143 27.17 -81.89 30.84
N GLN A 144 28.36 -82.49 30.95
CA GLN A 144 28.62 -83.59 31.89
C GLN A 144 28.42 -83.17 33.35
N ASP A 145 28.53 -81.87 33.63
CA ASP A 145 28.34 -81.29 34.96
C ASP A 145 26.89 -80.89 35.23
N ASN A 146 25.97 -81.11 34.29
CA ASN A 146 24.57 -80.78 34.51
C ASN A 146 23.97 -81.73 35.56
N PRO A 147 23.34 -81.22 36.64
CA PRO A 147 22.77 -82.05 37.70
C PRO A 147 21.71 -83.03 37.18
N LEU A 148 20.99 -82.68 36.11
CA LEU A 148 20.05 -83.60 35.45
C LEU A 148 20.77 -84.79 34.81
N MET A 149 21.88 -84.54 34.12
CA MET A 149 22.66 -85.61 33.50
C MET A 149 23.36 -86.49 34.53
N MET A 150 23.85 -85.90 35.62
CA MET A 150 24.38 -86.65 36.76
C MET A 150 23.31 -87.55 37.39
N LEU A 151 22.08 -87.05 37.54
CA LEU A 151 20.96 -87.83 38.07
C LEU A 151 20.58 -88.99 37.13
N ALA A 152 20.49 -88.75 35.83
CA ALA A 152 20.20 -89.80 34.85
C ALA A 152 21.31 -90.86 34.79
N LYS A 153 22.58 -90.44 34.88
CA LYS A 153 23.72 -91.33 34.98
C LYS A 153 23.64 -92.21 36.24
N GLN A 154 23.36 -91.60 37.39
CA GLN A 154 23.21 -92.33 38.66
C GLN A 154 22.05 -93.32 38.59
N ALA A 155 20.89 -92.91 38.09
CA ALA A 155 19.72 -93.78 37.94
C ALA A 155 20.00 -94.99 37.03
N GLY A 156 20.75 -94.80 35.94
CA GLY A 156 21.18 -95.89 35.06
C GLY A 156 22.12 -96.89 35.75
N ILE A 157 23.07 -96.40 36.56
CA ILE A 157 23.97 -97.23 37.36
C ILE A 157 23.18 -98.04 38.40
N ASP A 158 22.31 -97.39 39.17
CA ASP A 158 21.49 -98.03 40.20
C ASP A 158 20.58 -99.12 39.59
N TYR A 159 20.00 -98.85 38.42
CA TYR A 159 19.19 -99.83 37.69
C TYR A 159 20.01 -101.05 37.23
N SER A 160 21.24 -100.85 36.73
CA SER A 160 22.15 -101.94 36.33
C SER A 160 22.56 -102.82 37.50
N GLN A 161 22.89 -102.20 38.64
CA GLN A 161 23.29 -102.92 39.86
C GLN A 161 22.16 -103.83 40.36
N ARG A 162 20.91 -103.35 40.32
CA ARG A 162 19.73 -104.14 40.71
C ARG A 162 19.49 -105.36 39.81
N ARG A 163 19.96 -105.35 38.57
CA ARG A 163 19.85 -106.49 37.64
C ARG A 163 21.08 -107.41 37.64
N GLY A 164 22.06 -107.18 38.51
CA GLY A 164 23.29 -107.96 38.56
C GLY A 164 24.17 -107.78 37.32
N GLY A 165 23.94 -106.72 36.54
CA GLY A 165 24.68 -106.45 35.32
C GLY A 165 26.02 -105.78 35.61
N ALA A 166 27.12 -106.44 35.28
CA ALA A 166 28.49 -105.91 35.37
C ALA A 166 28.78 -104.72 34.40
N ASN A 167 27.83 -104.38 33.51
CA ASN A 167 27.98 -103.34 32.50
C ASN A 167 27.33 -102.00 32.89
N SER A 168 27.76 -101.42 34.01
CA SER A 168 27.23 -100.15 34.53
C SER A 168 27.48 -98.96 33.59
N SER A 169 28.53 -99.01 32.78
CA SER A 169 28.84 -97.99 31.76
C SER A 169 27.83 -97.99 30.62
N LEU A 170 27.35 -99.17 30.20
CA LEU A 170 26.35 -99.29 29.13
C LEU A 170 24.99 -98.78 29.60
N ALA A 171 24.60 -99.12 30.83
CA ALA A 171 23.35 -98.64 31.42
C ALA A 171 23.37 -97.12 31.67
N ALA A 172 24.49 -96.58 32.14
CA ALA A 172 24.69 -95.14 32.27
C ALA A 172 24.55 -94.43 30.91
N GLY A 173 25.21 -94.93 29.86
CA GLY A 173 25.09 -94.37 28.50
C GLY A 173 23.66 -94.42 27.96
N ALA A 174 22.94 -95.52 28.18
CA ALA A 174 21.54 -95.67 27.76
C ALA A 174 20.60 -94.69 28.49
N SER A 175 20.76 -94.52 29.80
CA SER A 175 19.97 -93.55 30.58
C SER A 175 20.27 -92.11 30.17
N MET A 176 21.54 -91.80 29.86
CA MET A 176 21.91 -90.48 29.36
C MET A 176 21.33 -90.20 27.96
N ALA A 177 21.34 -91.18 27.07
CA ALA A 177 20.74 -91.08 25.74
C ALA A 177 19.22 -90.89 25.79
N GLU A 178 18.52 -91.58 26.69
CA GLU A 178 17.08 -91.41 26.89
C GLU A 178 16.75 -90.04 27.48
N MET A 179 17.56 -89.54 28.42
CA MET A 179 17.39 -88.18 28.92
C MET A 179 17.61 -87.14 27.82
N ALA A 180 18.66 -87.27 27.01
CA ALA A 180 18.88 -86.38 25.87
C ALA A 180 17.69 -86.40 24.90
N LYS A 181 17.13 -87.58 24.63
CA LYS A 181 15.95 -87.77 23.79
C LYS A 181 14.70 -87.11 24.37
N GLN A 182 14.51 -87.12 25.69
CA GLN A 182 13.39 -86.44 26.37
C GLN A 182 13.61 -84.94 26.54
N ALA A 183 14.86 -84.48 26.70
CA ALA A 183 15.20 -83.07 26.87
C ALA A 183 15.15 -82.28 25.55
N THR A 184 15.47 -82.93 24.42
CA THR A 184 15.45 -82.30 23.09
C THR A 184 14.10 -81.64 22.75
N PRO A 185 12.93 -82.30 22.89
CA PRO A 185 11.64 -81.65 22.60
C PRO A 185 11.30 -80.49 23.55
N LEU A 186 11.73 -80.55 24.82
CA LEU A 186 11.55 -79.43 25.76
C LEU A 186 12.40 -78.22 25.36
N ALA A 187 13.66 -78.44 24.95
CA ALA A 187 14.53 -77.39 24.46
C ALA A 187 13.98 -76.74 23.17
N LEU A 188 13.40 -77.53 22.26
CA LEU A 188 12.72 -77.01 21.07
C LEU A 188 11.50 -76.17 21.44
N GLN A 189 10.64 -76.66 22.34
CA GLN A 189 9.46 -75.92 22.80
C GLN A 189 9.84 -74.59 23.48
N GLN A 190 10.91 -74.59 24.29
CA GLN A 190 11.40 -73.37 24.94
C GLN A 190 11.98 -72.38 23.92
N SER A 191 12.75 -72.86 22.94
CA SER A 191 13.28 -72.02 21.85
C SER A 191 12.15 -71.39 21.03
N GLU A 192 11.08 -72.14 20.73
CA GLU A 192 9.89 -71.61 20.06
C GLU A 192 9.19 -70.53 20.89
N ALA A 193 9.03 -70.74 22.20
CA ALA A 193 8.43 -69.76 23.10
C ALA A 193 9.26 -68.46 23.17
N TYR A 194 10.59 -68.57 23.26
CA TYR A 194 11.48 -67.39 23.21
C TYR A 194 11.41 -66.68 21.86
N ARG A 195 11.41 -67.41 20.75
CA ARG A 195 11.27 -66.84 19.41
C ARG A 195 9.95 -66.08 19.27
N ALA A 196 8.84 -66.69 19.69
CA ALA A 196 7.52 -66.04 19.64
C ALA A 196 7.46 -64.77 20.50
N ALA A 197 7.97 -64.83 21.74
CA ALA A 197 8.04 -63.65 22.61
C ALA A 197 8.94 -62.55 22.02
N MET A 198 10.05 -62.93 21.37
CA MET A 198 10.95 -61.99 20.71
C MET A 198 10.29 -61.32 19.50
N GLU A 199 9.64 -62.08 18.64
CA GLU A 199 8.89 -61.56 17.48
C GLU A 199 7.82 -60.57 17.95
N GLN A 200 7.05 -60.92 18.98
CA GLN A 200 6.05 -60.03 19.56
C GLN A 200 6.67 -58.74 20.10
N ASN A 201 7.77 -58.82 20.84
CA ASN A 201 8.47 -57.64 21.36
C ASN A 201 9.04 -56.76 20.24
N GLN A 202 9.58 -57.36 19.18
CA GLN A 202 10.12 -56.63 18.03
C GLN A 202 9.01 -55.92 17.24
N GLN A 203 7.85 -56.57 17.07
CA GLN A 203 6.68 -55.96 16.46
C GLN A 203 6.15 -54.79 17.29
N LEU A 204 6.04 -54.94 18.62
CA LEU A 204 5.62 -53.87 19.52
C LEU A 204 6.59 -52.69 19.51
N GLU A 205 7.89 -52.94 19.53
CA GLU A 205 8.91 -51.91 19.47
C GLU A 205 8.88 -51.15 18.13
N SER A 206 8.72 -51.87 17.02
CA SER A 206 8.57 -51.26 15.68
C SER A 206 7.31 -50.41 15.60
N ALA A 207 6.17 -50.93 16.05
CA ALA A 207 4.91 -50.18 16.10
C ALA A 207 4.99 -48.92 16.98
N ARG A 208 5.70 -48.99 18.12
CA ARG A 208 5.94 -47.82 18.98
C ARG A 208 6.81 -46.78 18.30
N ARG A 209 7.83 -47.19 17.56
CA ARG A 209 8.70 -46.26 16.80
C ARG A 209 7.95 -45.59 15.68
N ASP A 210 7.17 -46.35 14.92
CA ASP A 210 6.34 -45.80 13.84
C ASP A 210 5.32 -44.80 14.41
N ALA A 211 4.67 -45.14 15.52
CA ALA A 211 3.77 -44.23 16.22
C ALA A 211 4.48 -42.96 16.74
N ASN A 212 5.72 -43.06 17.22
CA ASN A 212 6.51 -41.92 17.65
C ASN A 212 6.95 -41.03 16.47
N ALA A 213 7.43 -41.64 15.39
CA ALA A 213 7.85 -40.95 14.18
C ALA A 213 6.66 -40.21 13.54
N ASN A 214 5.50 -40.86 13.44
CA ASN A 214 4.28 -40.25 12.93
C ASN A 214 3.83 -39.05 13.78
N ARG A 215 3.86 -39.19 15.13
CA ARG A 215 3.54 -38.06 16.03
C ARG A 215 4.52 -36.89 15.85
N GLN A 216 5.82 -37.18 15.74
CA GLN A 216 6.81 -36.14 15.52
C GLN A 216 6.63 -35.43 14.18
N GLN A 217 6.35 -36.18 13.11
CA GLN A 217 6.01 -35.59 11.80
C GLN A 217 4.75 -34.73 11.87
N GLN A 218 3.70 -35.20 12.54
CA GLN A 218 2.46 -34.43 12.71
C GLN A 218 2.68 -33.14 13.51
N THR A 219 3.49 -33.18 14.57
CA THR A 219 3.88 -31.97 15.32
C THR A 219 4.71 -31.02 14.46
N ASN A 220 5.64 -31.52 13.66
CA ASN A 220 6.44 -30.68 12.76
C ASN A 220 5.57 -30.00 11.70
N LEU A 221 4.62 -30.72 11.12
CA LEU A 221 3.65 -30.17 10.16
C LEU A 221 2.76 -29.11 10.81
N PHE A 222 2.24 -29.38 12.01
CA PHE A 222 1.43 -28.42 12.76
C PHE A 222 2.23 -27.14 13.08
N ASN A 223 3.47 -27.27 13.53
CA ASN A 223 4.32 -26.11 13.82
C ASN A 223 4.63 -25.30 12.56
N ALA A 224 4.91 -25.97 11.43
CA ALA A 224 5.13 -25.31 10.15
C ALA A 224 3.87 -24.58 9.65
N ASP A 225 2.70 -25.21 9.77
CA ASP A 225 1.41 -24.61 9.39
C ASP A 225 1.07 -23.39 10.26
N SER A 226 1.23 -23.51 11.58
CA SER A 226 1.04 -22.41 12.51
C SER A 226 1.98 -21.24 12.23
N SER A 227 3.25 -21.51 11.91
CA SER A 227 4.22 -20.47 11.54
C SER A 227 3.85 -19.79 10.24
N ASN A 228 3.48 -20.56 9.20
CA ASN A 228 3.07 -20.03 7.90
C ASN A 228 1.79 -19.20 8.00
N SER A 229 0.84 -19.61 8.85
CA SER A 229 -0.40 -18.88 9.11
C SER A 229 -0.12 -17.54 9.80
N ALA A 230 0.76 -17.52 10.80
CA ALA A 230 1.19 -16.29 11.47
C ALA A 230 1.87 -15.33 10.49
N SER A 231 2.82 -15.80 9.68
CA SER A 231 3.50 -14.98 8.67
C SER A 231 2.54 -14.43 7.61
N GLN A 232 1.54 -15.22 7.18
CA GLN A 232 0.50 -14.73 6.27
C GLN A 232 -0.34 -13.61 6.90
N GLN A 233 -0.70 -13.74 8.18
CA GLN A 233 -1.45 -12.71 8.89
C GLN A 233 -0.64 -11.42 9.07
N GLU A 234 0.65 -11.54 9.40
CA GLU A 234 1.57 -10.41 9.47
C GLU A 234 1.69 -9.70 8.12
N PHE A 235 1.84 -10.47 7.03
CA PHE A 235 1.88 -9.93 5.67
C PHE A 235 0.60 -9.17 5.32
N MET A 236 -0.57 -9.74 5.59
CA MET A 236 -1.86 -9.07 5.31
C MET A 236 -2.01 -7.78 6.12
N THR A 237 -1.62 -7.81 7.40
CA THR A 237 -1.69 -6.64 8.28
C THR A 237 -0.76 -5.53 7.78
N GLU A 238 0.46 -5.88 7.36
CA GLU A 238 1.42 -4.93 6.79
C GLU A 238 0.94 -4.35 5.47
N ALA A 239 0.41 -5.18 4.57
CA ALA A 239 -0.17 -4.74 3.31
C ALA A 239 -1.34 -3.76 3.54
N GLN A 240 -2.21 -4.05 4.50
CA GLN A 240 -3.33 -3.17 4.87
C GLN A 240 -2.82 -1.83 5.43
N ARG A 241 -1.80 -1.85 6.30
CA ARG A 241 -1.18 -0.64 6.84
C ARG A 241 -0.56 0.23 5.75
N ARG A 242 0.15 -0.39 4.79
CA ARG A 242 0.73 0.31 3.64
C ARG A 242 -0.35 0.95 2.76
N ALA A 243 -1.43 0.23 2.48
CA ALA A 243 -2.56 0.77 1.72
C ALA A 243 -3.21 1.97 2.42
N GLN A 244 -3.43 1.88 3.73
CA GLN A 244 -3.98 2.98 4.53
C GLN A 244 -3.06 4.20 4.54
N ASN A 245 -1.74 4.00 4.69
CA ASN A 245 -0.76 5.09 4.65
C ASN A 245 -0.73 5.78 3.27
N ALA A 246 -0.77 5.02 2.18
CA ALA A 246 -0.82 5.55 0.82
C ALA A 246 -2.11 6.36 0.57
N GLU A 247 -3.25 5.91 1.10
CA GLU A 247 -4.52 6.64 1.03
C GLU A 247 -4.44 7.97 1.79
N MET A 248 -3.91 7.96 3.02
CA MET A 248 -3.72 9.19 3.80
C MET A 248 -2.82 10.18 3.07
N GLN A 249 -1.70 9.71 2.50
CA GLN A 249 -0.78 10.57 1.75
C GLN A 249 -1.45 11.18 0.51
N THR A 250 -2.25 10.39 -0.20
CA THR A 250 -3.04 10.86 -1.35
C THR A 250 -4.06 11.92 -0.93
N ASN A 251 -4.76 11.71 0.19
CA ASN A 251 -5.74 12.65 0.71
C ASN A 251 -5.08 13.98 1.16
N THR A 252 -3.93 13.91 1.84
CA THR A 252 -3.15 15.10 2.20
C THR A 252 -2.69 15.88 0.97
N ASN A 253 -2.21 15.18 -0.07
CA ASN A 253 -1.81 15.82 -1.32
C ASN A 253 -2.99 16.51 -2.02
N LEU A 254 -4.16 15.87 -2.05
CA LEU A 254 -5.38 16.44 -2.62
C LEU A 254 -5.84 17.67 -1.82
N GLN A 255 -5.81 17.61 -0.50
CA GLN A 255 -6.17 18.73 0.38
C GLN A 255 -5.23 19.92 0.18
N ASN A 256 -3.91 19.68 0.09
CA ASN A 256 -2.92 20.72 -0.16
C ASN A 256 -3.11 21.35 -1.55
N ALA A 257 -3.40 20.55 -2.58
CA ALA A 257 -3.70 21.04 -3.92
C ALA A 257 -4.98 21.90 -3.95
N ALA A 258 -6.04 21.45 -3.27
CA ALA A 258 -7.28 22.21 -3.15
C ALA A 258 -7.07 23.56 -2.47
N MET A 259 -6.29 23.59 -1.38
CA MET A 259 -5.96 24.82 -0.66
C MET A 259 -5.11 25.77 -1.53
N SER A 260 -4.12 25.24 -2.27
CA SER A 260 -3.34 26.06 -3.21
C SER A 260 -4.21 26.65 -4.32
N ASN A 261 -5.18 25.91 -4.83
CA ASN A 261 -6.10 26.40 -5.85
C ASN A 261 -7.04 27.48 -5.30
N ASP A 262 -7.56 27.31 -4.07
CA ASP A 262 -8.37 28.31 -3.39
C ASP A 262 -7.60 29.62 -3.16
N MET A 263 -6.33 29.54 -2.71
CA MET A 263 -5.49 30.72 -2.55
C MET A 263 -5.24 31.44 -3.88
N ARG A 264 -4.94 30.71 -4.96
CA ARG A 264 -4.77 31.30 -6.30
C ARG A 264 -6.05 31.96 -6.81
N ALA A 265 -7.20 31.34 -6.56
CA ALA A 265 -8.50 31.92 -6.93
C ALA A 265 -8.79 33.22 -6.17
N LYS A 266 -8.47 33.26 -4.86
CA LYS A 266 -8.58 34.48 -4.04
C LYS A 266 -7.63 35.58 -4.50
N GLU A 267 -6.38 35.25 -4.81
CA GLU A 267 -5.40 36.20 -5.31
C GLU A 267 -5.82 36.80 -6.66
N ALA A 268 -6.31 35.95 -7.58
CA ALA A 268 -6.87 36.40 -8.86
C ALA A 268 -8.07 37.34 -8.65
N SER A 269 -8.99 36.99 -7.75
CA SER A 269 -10.15 37.82 -7.39
C SER A 269 -9.75 39.19 -6.83
N ASN A 270 -8.78 39.20 -5.90
CA ASN A 270 -8.25 40.44 -5.34
C ASN A 270 -7.61 41.32 -6.42
N SER A 271 -6.78 40.74 -7.29
CA SER A 271 -6.14 41.48 -8.40
C SER A 271 -7.15 42.11 -9.35
N LEU A 272 -8.24 41.40 -9.66
CA LEU A 272 -9.34 41.90 -10.49
C LEU A 272 -10.07 43.05 -9.78
N SER A 273 -10.32 42.93 -8.48
CA SER A 273 -10.94 43.98 -7.69
C SER A 273 -10.11 45.27 -7.69
N TYR A 274 -8.79 45.15 -7.51
CA TYR A 274 -7.88 46.31 -7.61
C TYR A 274 -7.88 46.94 -9.01
N ALA A 275 -7.86 46.13 -10.07
CA ALA A 275 -7.92 46.64 -11.45
C ALA A 275 -9.22 47.39 -11.72
N LEU A 276 -10.36 46.89 -11.23
CA LEU A 276 -11.66 47.57 -11.35
C LEU A 276 -11.70 48.88 -10.56
N GLN A 277 -11.09 48.92 -9.37
CA GLN A 277 -11.00 50.15 -8.58
C GLN A 277 -10.14 51.22 -9.26
N GLN A 278 -9.01 50.83 -9.87
CA GLN A 278 -8.18 51.75 -10.66
C GLN A 278 -8.94 52.29 -11.87
N LEU A 279 -9.62 51.41 -12.62
CA LEU A 279 -10.41 51.82 -13.78
C LEU A 279 -11.52 52.82 -13.40
N ALA A 280 -12.20 52.61 -12.27
CA ALA A 280 -13.20 53.54 -11.77
C ALA A 280 -12.58 54.91 -11.42
N GLY A 281 -11.42 54.92 -10.76
CA GLY A 281 -10.68 56.14 -10.45
C GLY A 281 -10.21 56.90 -11.70
N ASP A 282 -9.69 56.20 -12.70
CA ASP A 282 -9.26 56.78 -13.96
C ASP A 282 -10.43 57.39 -14.74
N GLN A 283 -11.57 56.70 -14.76
CA GLN A 283 -12.78 57.25 -15.36
C GLN A 283 -13.18 58.57 -14.69
N ASP A 284 -13.17 58.63 -13.36
CA ASP A 284 -13.51 59.85 -12.61
C ASP A 284 -12.49 60.98 -12.81
N TYR A 285 -11.20 60.66 -12.87
CA TYR A 285 -10.16 61.61 -13.25
C TYR A 285 -10.39 62.20 -14.64
N VAL A 286 -10.60 61.33 -15.65
CA VAL A 286 -10.92 61.77 -17.02
C VAL A 286 -12.19 62.62 -17.02
N LYS A 287 -13.22 62.27 -16.22
CA LYS A 287 -14.44 63.08 -16.14
C LYS A 287 -14.16 64.48 -15.62
N GLN A 288 -13.36 64.61 -14.56
CA GLN A 288 -13.01 65.90 -13.95
C GLN A 288 -12.10 66.72 -14.85
N HIS A 289 -11.08 66.11 -15.46
CA HIS A 289 -10.16 66.80 -16.36
C HIS A 289 -10.88 67.33 -17.60
N MET A 290 -11.76 66.52 -18.22
CA MET A 290 -12.60 66.98 -19.32
C MET A 290 -13.52 68.13 -18.91
N ALA A 291 -14.19 68.03 -17.76
CA ALA A 291 -15.05 69.11 -17.27
C ALA A 291 -14.26 70.41 -17.00
N SER A 292 -13.07 70.31 -16.41
CA SER A 292 -12.19 71.46 -16.15
C SER A 292 -11.64 72.08 -17.44
N THR A 293 -11.19 71.25 -18.39
CA THR A 293 -10.67 71.71 -19.69
C THR A 293 -11.76 72.42 -20.48
N LEU A 294 -12.94 71.81 -20.61
CA LEU A 294 -14.08 72.41 -21.28
C LEU A 294 -14.52 73.72 -20.59
N SER A 295 -14.55 73.75 -19.25
CA SER A 295 -14.87 74.96 -18.50
C SER A 295 -13.88 76.10 -18.75
N LYS A 296 -12.58 75.79 -18.87
CA LYS A 296 -11.54 76.78 -19.13
C LYS A 296 -11.61 77.31 -20.56
N GLU A 297 -11.79 76.42 -21.53
CA GLU A 297 -11.98 76.79 -22.94
C GLU A 297 -13.22 77.67 -23.11
N LEU A 298 -14.33 77.34 -22.45
CA LEU A 298 -15.53 78.17 -22.44
C LEU A 298 -15.29 79.56 -21.83
N ALA A 299 -14.57 79.65 -20.71
CA ALA A 299 -14.25 80.93 -20.08
C ALA A 299 -13.32 81.81 -20.95
N ASP A 300 -12.32 81.21 -21.60
CA ASP A 300 -11.42 81.91 -22.54
C ASP A 300 -12.19 82.40 -23.78
N ILE A 301 -13.09 81.58 -24.33
CA ILE A 301 -14.00 81.98 -25.41
C ILE A 301 -14.87 83.16 -24.96
N GLU A 302 -15.47 83.09 -23.77
CA GLU A 302 -16.30 84.17 -23.22
C GLU A 302 -15.52 85.47 -23.03
N GLY A 303 -14.28 85.40 -22.52
CA GLY A 303 -13.41 86.56 -22.34
C GLY A 303 -13.05 87.24 -23.65
N LYS A 304 -12.58 86.47 -24.64
CA LYS A 304 -12.27 86.97 -26.00
C LYS A 304 -13.52 87.52 -26.69
N TYR A 305 -14.68 86.94 -26.41
CA TYR A 305 -15.94 87.35 -26.99
C TYR A 305 -16.49 88.66 -26.39
N LYS A 306 -16.36 88.89 -25.08
CA LYS A 306 -16.68 90.19 -24.47
C LYS A 306 -15.88 91.34 -25.09
N GLU A 307 -14.62 91.09 -25.43
CA GLU A 307 -13.77 92.03 -26.16
C GLU A 307 -14.28 92.30 -27.58
N LEU A 308 -14.77 91.26 -28.28
CA LEU A 308 -15.28 91.38 -29.64
C LEU A 308 -16.67 92.05 -29.74
N ILE A 309 -17.62 91.71 -28.86
CA ILE A 309 -18.94 92.36 -28.83
C ILE A 309 -18.81 93.85 -28.54
N SER A 310 -17.88 94.25 -27.67
CA SER A 310 -17.61 95.68 -27.41
C SER A 310 -17.25 96.44 -28.69
N ASN A 311 -16.86 95.74 -29.76
CA ASN A 311 -16.40 96.32 -31.01
C ASN A 311 -17.29 95.99 -32.23
N ASN A 312 -18.25 95.06 -32.17
CA ASN A 312 -19.04 94.64 -33.34
C ASN A 312 -20.40 93.96 -33.02
N ASP A 313 -21.51 94.60 -33.38
CA ASP A 313 -22.89 94.09 -33.17
C ASP A 313 -23.20 92.79 -33.95
N SER A 314 -22.57 92.59 -35.11
CA SER A 314 -22.84 91.41 -35.96
C SER A 314 -22.24 90.14 -35.38
N ALA A 315 -21.11 90.26 -34.68
CA ALA A 315 -20.50 89.15 -33.94
C ALA A 315 -21.40 88.69 -32.78
N SER A 316 -22.21 89.60 -32.23
CA SER A 316 -23.09 89.31 -31.09
C SER A 316 -24.16 88.25 -31.44
N ARG A 317 -24.76 88.36 -32.63
CA ARG A 317 -25.84 87.44 -33.07
C ARG A 317 -25.34 86.03 -33.38
N VAL A 318 -24.18 85.92 -34.02
CA VAL A 318 -23.56 84.61 -34.35
C VAL A 318 -23.28 83.82 -33.08
N MET A 319 -22.90 84.53 -32.02
CA MET A 319 -22.48 83.91 -30.77
C MET A 319 -23.62 83.63 -29.80
N THR A 320 -24.72 84.41 -29.81
CA THR A 320 -25.96 83.96 -29.16
C THR A 320 -26.41 82.62 -29.75
N SER A 321 -26.40 82.51 -31.09
CA SER A 321 -26.73 81.24 -31.77
C SER A 321 -25.79 80.09 -31.41
N TYR A 322 -24.51 80.38 -31.16
CA TYR A 322 -23.51 79.38 -30.73
C TYR A 322 -23.74 78.90 -29.30
N MET A 323 -23.96 79.83 -28.36
CA MET A 323 -24.19 79.50 -26.95
C MET A 323 -25.48 78.70 -26.78
N ASP A 324 -26.52 79.02 -27.57
CA ASP A 324 -27.76 78.23 -27.60
C ASP A 324 -27.51 76.80 -28.12
N ALA A 325 -26.67 76.65 -29.15
CA ALA A 325 -26.32 75.34 -29.70
C ALA A 325 -25.51 74.48 -28.71
N ILE A 326 -24.52 75.06 -28.03
CA ILE A 326 -23.76 74.34 -26.99
C ILE A 326 -24.66 73.98 -25.81
N SER A 327 -25.46 74.93 -25.33
CA SER A 327 -26.38 74.70 -24.22
C SER A 327 -27.39 73.58 -24.55
N GLY A 328 -27.88 73.53 -25.79
CA GLY A 328 -28.72 72.45 -26.30
C GLY A 328 -28.03 71.08 -26.30
N ILE A 329 -26.75 71.03 -26.67
CA ILE A 329 -25.95 69.78 -26.62
C ILE A 329 -25.69 69.35 -25.18
N LEU A 330 -25.27 70.26 -24.31
CA LEU A 330 -24.92 69.96 -22.93
C LEU A 330 -26.15 69.62 -22.06
N SER A 331 -27.34 70.12 -22.42
CA SER A 331 -28.59 69.80 -21.74
C SER A 331 -29.22 68.49 -22.21
N ASN A 332 -28.75 67.90 -23.33
CA ASN A 332 -29.27 66.65 -23.85
C ASN A 332 -28.70 65.44 -23.07
N LYS A 333 -29.55 64.82 -22.23
CA LYS A 333 -29.18 63.66 -21.40
C LYS A 333 -29.04 62.35 -22.16
N ASP A 334 -29.59 62.27 -23.37
CA ASP A 334 -29.60 61.05 -24.18
C ASP A 334 -28.36 60.97 -25.10
N MET A 335 -27.56 62.03 -25.17
CA MET A 335 -26.34 62.05 -25.97
C MET A 335 -25.20 61.34 -25.23
N ALA A 336 -24.54 60.39 -25.91
CA ALA A 336 -23.34 59.78 -25.37
C ALA A 336 -22.28 60.87 -25.14
N ARG A 337 -21.55 60.77 -24.02
CA ARG A 337 -20.62 61.82 -23.59
C ARG A 337 -19.55 62.15 -24.65
N ASP A 338 -19.00 61.13 -25.29
CA ASP A 338 -17.97 61.30 -26.32
C ASP A 338 -18.54 62.00 -27.56
N GLU A 339 -19.80 61.74 -27.90
CA GLU A 339 -20.50 62.42 -28.99
C GLU A 339 -20.74 63.89 -28.66
N ALA A 340 -21.11 64.22 -27.42
CA ALA A 340 -21.31 65.60 -26.97
C ALA A 340 -20.01 66.42 -27.07
N ILE A 341 -18.87 65.83 -26.67
CA ILE A 341 -17.56 66.48 -26.78
C ILE A 341 -17.19 66.74 -28.24
N SER A 342 -17.36 65.74 -29.11
CA SER A 342 -17.09 65.90 -30.55
C SER A 342 -17.92 67.03 -31.16
N ARG A 343 -19.23 67.06 -30.88
CA ARG A 343 -20.13 68.09 -31.42
C ARG A 343 -19.80 69.48 -30.89
N VAL A 344 -19.46 69.63 -29.61
CA VAL A 344 -19.00 70.92 -29.06
C VAL A 344 -17.71 71.36 -29.75
N SER A 345 -16.77 70.45 -30.00
CA SER A 345 -15.54 70.75 -30.74
C SER A 345 -15.82 71.23 -32.17
N ASP A 346 -16.70 70.54 -32.91
CA ASP A 346 -17.06 70.89 -34.28
C ASP A 346 -17.72 72.27 -34.37
N ILE A 347 -18.65 72.58 -33.47
CA ILE A 347 -19.30 73.88 -33.43
C ILE A 347 -18.29 74.97 -33.03
N THR A 348 -17.37 74.68 -32.10
CA THR A 348 -16.30 75.61 -31.71
C THR A 348 -15.37 75.93 -32.88
N ALA A 349 -14.99 74.92 -33.67
CA ALA A 349 -14.21 75.10 -34.88
C ALA A 349 -14.96 75.96 -35.91
N GLY A 350 -16.24 75.65 -36.17
CA GLY A 350 -17.07 76.43 -37.09
C GLY A 350 -17.24 77.89 -36.67
N VAL A 351 -17.37 78.14 -35.36
CA VAL A 351 -17.41 79.52 -34.84
C VAL A 351 -16.08 80.22 -35.01
N LYS A 352 -14.96 79.56 -34.71
CA LYS A 352 -13.62 80.12 -34.93
C LYS A 352 -13.44 80.55 -36.38
N ASP A 353 -13.87 79.72 -37.32
CA ASP A 353 -13.83 80.03 -38.76
C ASP A 353 -14.74 81.22 -39.10
N SER A 354 -15.97 81.26 -38.56
CA SER A 354 -16.89 82.39 -38.78
C SER A 354 -16.34 83.71 -38.24
N LEU A 355 -15.68 83.69 -37.08
CA LEU A 355 -15.07 84.85 -36.46
C LEU A 355 -13.83 85.32 -37.23
N ASN A 356 -13.02 84.40 -37.75
CA ASN A 356 -11.90 84.73 -38.63
C ASN A 356 -12.38 85.45 -39.91
N VAL A 357 -13.52 85.04 -40.46
CA VAL A 357 -14.13 85.72 -41.62
C VAL A 357 -14.62 87.13 -41.24
N ILE A 358 -15.29 87.29 -40.10
CA ILE A 358 -15.74 88.60 -39.60
C ILE A 358 -14.54 89.52 -39.32
N SER A 359 -13.44 88.97 -38.78
CA SER A 359 -12.16 89.65 -38.58
C SER A 359 -11.60 90.19 -39.89
N ALA A 360 -11.52 89.33 -40.91
CA ALA A 360 -10.98 89.69 -42.22
C ALA A 360 -11.83 90.79 -42.89
N ILE A 361 -13.14 90.78 -42.70
CA ILE A 361 -14.06 91.79 -43.25
C ILE A 361 -13.95 93.13 -42.50
N SER A 362 -13.72 93.12 -41.19
CA SER A 362 -13.64 94.32 -40.36
C SER A 362 -12.26 94.97 -40.31
N GLY A 363 -11.25 94.38 -40.97
CA GLY A 363 -9.88 94.91 -41.01
C GLY A 363 -9.13 94.81 -39.67
N LEU A 364 -9.71 94.15 -38.67
CA LEU A 364 -9.07 93.81 -37.40
C LEU A 364 -8.25 92.53 -37.59
N ASP A 365 -6.97 92.56 -37.27
CA ASP A 365 -6.10 91.37 -37.29
C ASP A 365 -6.28 90.57 -35.97
N LEU A 366 -7.30 89.72 -35.89
CA LEU A 366 -7.52 88.83 -34.74
C LEU A 366 -6.60 87.59 -34.77
N SER A 367 -5.75 87.42 -35.79
CA SER A 367 -4.83 86.28 -35.86
C SER A 367 -3.82 86.24 -34.71
N LYS A 368 -3.56 87.39 -34.08
CA LYS A 368 -2.72 87.51 -32.89
C LYS A 368 -3.44 87.18 -31.57
N VAL A 369 -4.77 87.13 -31.57
CA VAL A 369 -5.60 86.89 -30.38
C VAL A 369 -6.08 85.42 -30.29
N MET A 370 -5.97 84.65 -31.39
CA MET A 370 -6.47 83.26 -31.49
C MET A 370 -5.39 82.16 -31.58
N LYS A 371 -4.14 82.47 -31.25
CA LYS A 371 -3.18 81.44 -30.80
C LYS A 371 -3.50 81.05 -29.37
#